data_AF-A0A0D7AJQ7-F1
#
_entry.id   AF-A0A0D7AJQ7-F1
#
_cell.length_a   1.000
_cell.length_b   1.000
_cell.length_c   1.000
_cell.angle_alpha   90.00
_cell.angle_beta   90.00
_cell.angle_gamma   90.00
#
_symmetry.space_group_name_H-M   'P 1'
#
loop_
_entity.id
_entity.type
_entity.pdbx_description
1 polymer ?
#
loop_
_entity_poly.entity_id
_entity_poly.type
_entity_poly.pdbx_seq_one_letter_code
_entity_poly.pdbx_strand_id
1 'polypeptide(L)'
;MPPYIGVAIYEQVNSRGQLVSPHWAIVISETHQFVRVNSYHIVNNGSDGGGGWSKPPVRQYAALQESRKVIGIVCIAQVPQPMATLDAHLSSAPTQYLRDRSGVGFWSCESWVVNALGALADVFKGLLPYAVDILHAKLQARVEEMLRTRRRSGSSQFLLANI
;
A
#
# COMPACT_ATOMS: atom_id res chain seq x y z
N MET A 1 -12.71 14.74 -10.36
CA MET A 1 -13.00 13.38 -10.84
C MET A 1 -12.96 12.43 -9.65
N PRO A 2 -13.72 11.32 -9.64
CA PRO A 2 -13.63 10.34 -8.54
C PRO A 2 -12.22 9.74 -8.49
N PRO A 3 -11.52 9.78 -7.33
CA PRO A 3 -10.16 9.29 -7.19
C PRO A 3 -10.08 7.76 -7.20
N TYR A 4 -8.86 7.26 -7.42
CA TYR A 4 -8.50 5.84 -7.37
C TYR A 4 -7.73 5.55 -6.09
N ILE A 5 -8.01 4.40 -5.48
CA ILE A 5 -7.24 3.82 -4.37
C ILE A 5 -6.46 2.63 -4.91
N GLY A 6 -5.18 2.53 -4.55
CA GLY A 6 -4.34 1.39 -4.84
C GLY A 6 -3.38 1.06 -3.70
N VAL A 7 -2.67 -0.05 -3.87
CA VAL A 7 -1.55 -0.44 -3.00
C VAL A 7 -0.27 -0.43 -3.82
N ALA A 8 0.67 0.44 -3.44
CA ALA A 8 2.00 0.44 -4.00
C ALA A 8 2.89 -0.57 -3.27
N ILE A 9 3.63 -1.34 -4.06
CA ILE A 9 4.53 -2.38 -3.60
C ILE A 9 5.95 -1.93 -3.88
N TYR A 10 6.78 -1.84 -2.84
CA TYR A 10 8.17 -1.48 -2.95
C TYR A 10 9.06 -2.67 -2.63
N GLU A 11 10.12 -2.79 -3.41
CA GLU A 11 11.24 -3.65 -3.16
C GLU A 11 11.95 -3.21 -1.87
N GLN A 12 12.12 -4.14 -0.95
CA GLN A 12 12.98 -3.99 0.20
C GLN A 12 14.15 -4.94 0.07
N VAL A 13 15.34 -4.41 0.35
CA VAL A 13 16.57 -5.18 0.45
C VAL A 13 17.14 -5.00 1.85
N ASN A 14 17.66 -6.08 2.45
CA ASN A 14 18.40 -5.98 3.70
C ASN A 14 19.79 -5.34 3.48
N SER A 15 20.56 -5.15 4.55
CA SER A 15 21.92 -4.58 4.49
C SER A 15 22.91 -5.38 3.64
N ARG A 16 22.57 -6.63 3.29
CA ARG A 16 23.35 -7.52 2.42
C ARG A 16 22.87 -7.49 0.96
N GLY A 17 21.94 -6.60 0.62
CA GLY A 17 21.37 -6.49 -0.73
C GLY A 17 20.40 -7.61 -1.10
N GLN A 18 19.99 -8.45 -0.14
CA GLN A 18 19.05 -9.54 -0.40
C GLN A 18 17.61 -9.02 -0.32
N LEU A 19 16.78 -9.42 -1.27
CA LEU A 19 15.34 -9.14 -1.25
C LEU A 19 14.71 -9.71 0.02
N VAL A 20 14.00 -8.85 0.74
CA VAL A 20 13.15 -9.23 1.88
C VAL A 20 11.68 -9.06 1.50
N SER A 21 10.77 -9.25 2.47
CA SER A 21 9.34 -8.99 2.27
C SER A 21 9.14 -7.59 1.68
N PRO A 22 8.30 -7.41 0.65
CA PRO A 22 8.09 -6.10 0.06
C PRO A 22 7.43 -5.15 1.06
N HIS A 23 7.67 -3.85 0.87
CA HIS A 23 6.99 -2.80 1.61
C HIS A 23 5.65 -2.48 0.95
N TRP A 24 4.60 -2.30 1.75
CA TRP A 24 3.26 -1.95 1.27
C TRP A 24 2.93 -0.50 1.66
N ALA A 25 2.30 0.23 0.74
CA ALA A 25 1.75 1.56 0.99
C ALA A 25 0.38 1.71 0.32
N ILE A 26 -0.53 2.43 0.97
CA ILE A 26 -1.76 2.89 0.31
C ILE A 26 -1.39 4.09 -0.57
N VAL A 27 -1.84 4.09 -1.81
CA VAL A 27 -1.73 5.23 -2.71
C VAL A 27 -3.10 5.67 -3.17
N ILE A 28 -3.29 6.98 -3.28
CA ILE A 28 -4.48 7.53 -3.94
C ILE A 28 -4.08 8.47 -5.07
N SER A 29 -4.87 8.48 -6.14
CA SER A 29 -4.63 9.27 -7.35
C SER A 29 -5.92 9.82 -7.94
N GLU A 30 -5.85 10.94 -8.65
CA GLU A 30 -6.96 11.41 -9.48
C GLU A 30 -7.07 10.64 -10.81
N THR A 31 -6.05 9.84 -11.15
CA THR A 31 -5.92 9.15 -12.43
C THR A 31 -5.73 7.66 -12.25
N HIS A 32 -6.29 6.84 -13.14
CA HIS A 32 -6.14 5.37 -13.10
C HIS A 32 -4.68 4.93 -13.31
N GLN A 33 -3.88 5.74 -14.01
CA GLN A 33 -2.48 5.46 -14.28
C GLN A 33 -1.56 5.75 -13.08
N PHE A 34 -2.10 6.31 -11.98
CA PHE A 34 -1.34 6.68 -10.79
C PHE A 34 -0.11 7.55 -11.11
N VAL A 35 -0.27 8.52 -12.02
CA VAL A 35 0.83 9.43 -12.40
C VAL A 35 1.23 10.26 -11.17
N ARG A 36 0.27 10.93 -10.55
CA ARG A 36 0.46 11.65 -9.28
C ARG A 36 -0.26 10.93 -8.17
N VAL A 37 0.45 10.67 -7.06
CA VAL A 37 -0.12 9.95 -5.93
C VAL A 37 0.24 10.58 -4.58
N ASN A 38 -0.70 10.50 -3.66
CA ASN A 38 -0.42 10.63 -2.23
C ASN A 38 -0.17 9.22 -1.67
N SER A 39 0.99 9.02 -1.03
CA SER A 39 1.42 7.73 -0.50
C SER A 39 1.39 7.71 1.04
N TYR A 40 0.80 6.67 1.59
CA TYR A 40 0.62 6.45 3.02
C TYR A 40 1.18 5.09 3.43
N HIS A 41 2.07 5.10 4.42
CA HIS A 41 2.67 3.88 4.94
C HIS A 41 3.18 4.07 6.37
N ILE A 42 3.49 2.95 7.02
CA ILE A 42 4.26 2.95 8.26
C ILE A 42 5.61 2.30 8.03
N VAL A 43 6.62 2.70 8.80
CA VAL A 43 7.95 2.10 8.78
C VAL A 43 8.31 1.63 10.19
N ASN A 44 9.06 0.53 10.26
CA ASN A 44 9.66 0.06 11.51
C ASN A 44 11.04 0.70 11.66
N ASN A 45 11.27 1.44 12.74
CA ASN A 45 12.55 2.11 13.01
C ASN A 45 13.47 1.29 13.92
N GLY A 46 13.14 0.02 14.16
CA GLY A 46 13.91 -0.88 15.01
C GLY A 46 15.18 -1.40 14.32
N SER A 47 16.28 -0.65 14.44
CA SER A 47 17.64 -1.20 14.44
C SER A 47 18.39 -0.98 15.74
N ASP A 48 18.04 0.04 16.55
CA ASP A 48 18.87 0.44 17.70
C ASP A 48 18.04 0.78 18.96
N GLY A 49 17.59 -0.26 19.67
CA GLY A 49 17.32 -0.19 21.13
C GLY A 49 16.06 0.53 21.63
N GLY A 50 15.25 1.18 20.78
CA GLY A 50 14.00 1.82 21.25
C GLY A 50 12.96 2.24 20.21
N GLY A 51 13.15 1.94 18.92
CA GLY A 51 12.30 2.46 17.85
C GLY A 51 11.02 1.65 17.61
N GLY A 52 9.86 2.23 17.91
CA GLY A 52 8.55 1.71 17.50
C GLY A 52 8.19 2.01 16.04
N TRP A 53 6.97 1.63 15.64
CA TRP A 53 6.41 1.95 14.33
C TRP A 53 6.14 3.45 14.20
N SER A 54 6.56 4.06 13.09
CA SER A 54 6.26 5.46 12.79
C SER A 54 5.51 5.59 11.47
N LYS A 55 4.82 6.72 11.30
CA LYS A 55 4.16 7.11 10.06
C LYS A 55 4.89 8.31 9.47
N PRO A 56 5.72 8.11 8.42
CA PRO A 56 6.38 9.21 7.73
C PRO A 56 5.38 10.24 7.18
N PRO A 57 5.80 11.49 6.90
CA PRO A 57 4.97 12.46 6.22
C PRO A 57 4.42 11.91 4.91
N VAL A 58 3.19 12.31 4.56
CA VAL A 58 2.56 11.93 3.29
C VAL A 58 3.46 12.40 2.16
N ARG A 59 3.88 11.46 1.32
CA ARG A 59 4.72 11.77 0.17
C ARG A 59 3.84 11.94 -1.05
N GLN A 60 3.92 13.13 -1.65
CA GLN A 60 3.38 13.38 -2.98
C GLN A 60 4.45 12.99 -4.00
N TYR A 61 4.16 11.98 -4.79
CA TYR A 61 5.05 11.58 -5.87
C TYR A 61 4.50 12.10 -7.19
N ALA A 62 5.33 12.82 -7.94
CA ALA A 62 5.00 13.29 -9.28
C ALA A 62 4.95 12.14 -10.31
N ALA A 63 5.68 11.05 -10.04
CA ALA A 63 5.65 9.79 -10.78
C ALA A 63 6.20 8.64 -9.89
N LEU A 64 5.31 7.87 -9.26
CA LEU A 64 5.75 6.72 -8.45
C LEU A 64 6.51 5.68 -9.31
N GLN A 65 6.21 5.65 -10.60
CA GLN A 65 6.78 4.77 -11.61
C GLN A 65 8.28 5.02 -11.86
N GLU A 66 8.79 6.21 -11.54
CA GLU A 66 10.21 6.56 -11.70
C GLU A 66 11.08 6.04 -10.54
N SER A 67 10.45 5.60 -9.45
CA SER A 67 11.17 5.02 -8.32
C SER A 67 11.65 3.61 -8.68
N ARG A 68 12.98 3.43 -8.73
CA ARG A 68 13.61 2.09 -8.93
C ARG A 68 13.19 1.06 -7.89
N LYS A 69 12.76 1.52 -6.71
CA LYS A 69 12.31 0.67 -5.61
C LYS A 69 10.86 0.26 -5.75
N VAL A 70 10.07 0.85 -6.63
CA VAL A 70 8.68 0.43 -6.81
C VAL A 70 8.63 -0.77 -7.75
N ILE A 71 7.87 -1.78 -7.34
CA ILE A 71 7.56 -2.95 -8.16
C ILE A 71 6.31 -2.66 -8.98
N GLY A 72 5.28 -2.14 -8.35
CA GLY A 72 4.04 -1.83 -9.01
C GLY A 72 2.97 -1.27 -8.10
N ILE A 73 1.80 -1.02 -8.68
CA ILE A 73 0.58 -0.64 -7.97
C ILE A 73 -0.51 -1.64 -8.32
N VAL A 74 -1.21 -2.14 -7.29
CA VAL A 74 -2.48 -2.85 -7.46
C VAL A 74 -3.61 -1.84 -7.25
N CYS A 75 -4.31 -1.47 -8.32
CA CYS A 75 -5.49 -0.64 -8.27
C CYS A 75 -6.65 -1.43 -7.64
N ILE A 76 -7.20 -0.91 -6.55
CA ILE A 76 -8.29 -1.55 -5.82
C ILE A 76 -9.64 -1.07 -6.36
N ALA A 77 -9.84 0.24 -6.43
CA ALA A 77 -11.13 0.82 -6.80
C ALA A 77 -11.02 2.28 -7.24
N GLN A 78 -11.97 2.70 -8.06
CA GLN A 78 -12.35 4.10 -8.18
C GLN A 78 -13.46 4.38 -7.14
N VAL A 79 -13.32 5.44 -6.36
CA VAL A 79 -14.22 5.73 -5.24
C VAL A 79 -14.88 7.09 -5.38
N PRO A 80 -16.14 7.26 -4.94
CA PRO A 80 -16.85 8.53 -5.08
C PRO A 80 -16.38 9.61 -4.09
N GLN A 81 -15.66 9.24 -3.03
CA GLN A 81 -15.20 10.16 -1.99
C GLN A 81 -14.17 11.16 -2.55
N PRO A 82 -14.26 12.46 -2.17
CA PRO A 82 -13.25 13.45 -2.57
C PRO A 82 -11.85 13.06 -2.08
N MET A 83 -10.82 13.41 -2.87
CA MET A 83 -9.42 13.12 -2.53
C MET A 83 -9.04 13.69 -1.15
N ALA A 84 -9.46 14.91 -0.83
CA ALA A 84 -9.22 15.54 0.47
C ALA A 84 -9.82 14.74 1.66
N THR A 85 -10.97 14.08 1.45
CA THR A 85 -11.59 13.24 2.49
C THR A 85 -10.78 11.96 2.73
N LEU A 86 -10.32 11.33 1.65
CA LEU A 86 -9.44 10.15 1.74
C LEU A 86 -8.11 10.52 2.39
N ASP A 87 -7.53 11.66 1.98
CA ASP A 87 -6.29 12.20 2.54
C ASP A 87 -6.39 12.42 4.03
N ALA A 88 -7.46 13.09 4.50
CA ALA A 88 -7.67 13.37 5.91
C ALA A 88 -7.79 12.06 6.73
N HIS A 89 -8.50 11.06 6.20
CA HIS A 89 -8.65 9.77 6.88
C HIS A 89 -7.31 9.02 6.98
N LEU A 90 -6.59 8.87 5.87
CA LEU A 90 -5.32 8.14 5.85
C LEU A 90 -4.20 8.90 6.60
N SER A 91 -4.23 10.24 6.57
CA SER A 91 -3.31 11.08 7.35
C SER A 91 -3.57 11.03 8.84
N SER A 92 -4.77 10.68 9.28
CA SER A 92 -5.11 10.49 10.70
C SER A 92 -5.04 9.04 11.17
N ALA A 93 -4.90 8.06 10.25
CA ALA A 93 -4.75 6.64 10.58
C ALA A 93 -3.65 6.39 11.63
N PRO A 94 -3.90 5.58 12.68
CA PRO A 94 -2.90 5.28 13.70
C PRO A 94 -1.75 4.44 13.13
N THR A 95 -0.61 4.40 13.83
CA THR A 95 0.51 3.50 13.49
C THR A 95 0.21 2.04 13.81
N GLN A 96 -0.70 1.79 14.75
CA GLN A 96 -1.19 0.47 15.16
C GLN A 96 -2.71 0.49 15.34
N TYR A 97 -3.39 -0.56 14.87
CA TYR A 97 -4.82 -0.73 15.03
C TYR A 97 -5.12 -1.71 16.17
N LEU A 98 -6.16 -1.43 16.97
CA LEU A 98 -6.57 -2.29 18.09
C LEU A 98 -7.09 -3.65 17.63
N ARG A 99 -7.71 -3.70 16.45
CA ARG A 99 -8.22 -4.92 15.84
C ARG A 99 -7.43 -5.19 14.58
N ASP A 100 -6.75 -6.33 14.55
CA ASP A 100 -6.09 -6.81 13.34
C ASP A 100 -7.07 -7.61 12.47
N ARG A 101 -7.24 -7.17 11.22
CA ARG A 101 -8.09 -7.77 10.18
C ARG A 101 -7.28 -8.43 9.09
N SER A 102 -5.96 -8.29 9.14
CA SER A 102 -5.06 -8.83 8.12
C SER A 102 -4.84 -10.32 8.24
N GLY A 103 -5.09 -10.91 9.41
CA GLY A 103 -4.76 -12.31 9.67
C GLY A 103 -3.25 -12.60 9.61
N VAL A 104 -2.40 -11.57 9.48
CA VAL A 104 -0.94 -11.69 9.53
C VAL A 104 -0.53 -11.94 10.98
N GLY A 105 0.36 -12.91 11.21
CA GLY A 105 0.75 -13.33 12.56
C GLY A 105 1.59 -12.30 13.35
N PHE A 106 1.96 -11.18 12.75
CA PHE A 106 2.74 -10.12 13.36
C PHE A 106 2.44 -8.76 12.71
N TRP A 107 2.64 -7.68 13.47
CA TRP A 107 2.43 -6.34 12.96
C TRP A 107 3.46 -5.97 11.88
N SER A 108 3.00 -5.47 10.74
CA SER A 108 3.82 -5.15 9.57
C SER A 108 3.22 -3.99 8.75
N CYS A 109 3.94 -3.51 7.73
CA CYS A 109 3.36 -2.53 6.80
C CYS A 109 2.20 -3.14 5.98
N GLU A 110 2.26 -4.42 5.65
CA GLU A 110 1.16 -5.18 5.03
C GLU A 110 -0.06 -5.20 5.96
N SER A 111 0.12 -5.60 7.23
CA SER A 111 -0.99 -5.64 8.19
C SER A 111 -1.60 -4.24 8.37
N TRP A 112 -0.77 -3.19 8.44
CA TRP A 112 -1.26 -1.81 8.53
C TRP A 112 -2.08 -1.40 7.32
N VAL A 113 -1.64 -1.70 6.09
CA VAL A 113 -2.39 -1.37 4.86
C VAL A 113 -3.76 -2.03 4.88
N VAL A 114 -3.84 -3.33 5.20
CA VAL A 114 -5.11 -4.06 5.24
C VAL A 114 -6.05 -3.48 6.31
N ASN A 115 -5.52 -3.18 7.48
CA ASN A 115 -6.31 -2.60 8.57
C ASN A 115 -6.77 -1.17 8.27
N ALA A 116 -5.94 -0.34 7.63
CA ALA A 116 -6.30 1.01 7.22
C ALA A 116 -7.37 1.03 6.14
N LEU A 117 -7.28 0.13 5.14
CA LEU A 117 -8.34 -0.06 4.15
C LEU A 117 -9.64 -0.53 4.81
N GLY A 118 -9.55 -1.45 5.79
CA GLY A 118 -10.72 -1.91 6.53
C GLY A 118 -11.39 -0.84 7.37
N ALA A 119 -10.62 0.00 8.06
CA ALA A 119 -11.14 1.14 8.81
C ALA A 119 -11.81 2.16 7.87
N LEU A 120 -11.20 2.43 6.72
CA LEU A 120 -11.75 3.32 5.71
C LEU A 120 -13.09 2.80 5.15
N ALA A 121 -13.20 1.49 4.90
CA ALA A 121 -14.44 0.85 4.45
C ALA A 121 -15.55 0.78 5.53
N ASP A 122 -15.18 0.84 6.81
CA ASP A 122 -16.18 0.95 7.87
C ASP A 122 -16.83 2.32 7.90
N VAL A 123 -16.04 3.37 7.65
CA VAL A 123 -16.53 4.74 7.55
C VAL A 123 -17.33 4.94 6.26
N PHE A 124 -16.83 4.41 5.15
CA PHE A 124 -17.45 4.54 3.83
C PHE A 124 -17.96 3.19 3.34
N LYS A 125 -19.21 2.86 3.69
CA LYS A 125 -19.83 1.60 3.26
C LYS A 125 -19.90 1.51 1.73
N GLY A 126 -19.49 0.36 1.19
CA GLY A 126 -19.42 0.13 -0.25
C GLY A 126 -18.20 0.74 -0.96
N LEU A 127 -17.24 1.30 -0.21
CA LEU A 127 -16.01 1.85 -0.78
C LEU A 127 -15.13 0.81 -1.47
N LEU A 128 -15.00 -0.38 -0.85
CA LEU A 128 -14.16 -1.46 -1.35
C LEU A 128 -15.01 -2.47 -2.13
N PRO A 129 -14.49 -3.02 -3.23
CA PRO A 129 -15.22 -3.99 -4.07
C PRO A 129 -15.37 -5.36 -3.41
N TYR A 130 -14.59 -5.64 -2.36
CA TYR A 130 -14.60 -6.90 -1.63
C TYR A 130 -14.53 -6.63 -0.13
N ALA A 131 -14.96 -7.61 0.67
CA ALA A 131 -14.65 -7.65 2.10
C ALA A 131 -13.13 -7.65 2.32
N VAL A 132 -12.68 -7.11 3.46
CA VAL A 132 -11.25 -6.81 3.72
C VAL A 132 -10.36 -8.05 3.69
N ASP A 133 -10.87 -9.18 4.20
CA ASP A 133 -10.21 -10.49 4.18
C ASP A 133 -10.04 -11.01 2.75
N ILE A 134 -11.10 -10.93 1.92
CA ILE A 134 -11.06 -11.32 0.51
C ILE A 134 -10.13 -10.38 -0.28
N LEU A 135 -10.18 -9.08 0.03
CA LEU A 135 -9.33 -8.07 -0.59
C LEU A 135 -7.85 -8.37 -0.31
N HIS A 136 -7.51 -8.71 0.93
CA HIS A 136 -6.14 -9.04 1.32
C HIS A 136 -5.61 -10.26 0.55
N ALA A 137 -6.39 -11.35 0.48
CA ALA A 137 -6.00 -12.54 -0.29
C ALA A 137 -5.77 -12.22 -1.78
N LYS A 138 -6.64 -11.40 -2.38
CA LYS A 138 -6.49 -10.95 -3.78
C LYS A 138 -5.26 -10.06 -3.98
N LEU A 139 -5.02 -9.13 -3.05
CA LEU A 139 -3.83 -8.29 -3.06
C LEU A 139 -2.57 -9.15 -3.00
N GLN A 140 -2.48 -10.09 -2.06
CA GLN A 140 -1.35 -11.01 -1.95
C GLN A 140 -1.09 -11.76 -3.26
N ALA A 141 -2.13 -12.34 -3.88
CA ALA A 141 -2.00 -13.03 -5.15
C ALA A 141 -1.42 -12.12 -6.27
N ARG A 142 -1.86 -10.86 -6.33
CA ARG A 142 -1.32 -9.87 -7.29
C ARG A 142 0.12 -9.46 -6.98
N VAL A 143 0.46 -9.28 -5.70
CA VAL A 143 1.82 -8.97 -5.28
C VAL A 143 2.77 -10.11 -5.65
N GLU A 144 2.37 -11.37 -5.41
CA GLU A 144 3.15 -12.53 -5.81
C GLU A 144 3.35 -12.61 -7.33
N GLU A 145 2.30 -12.35 -8.12
CA GLU A 145 2.37 -12.31 -9.58
C GLU A 145 3.36 -11.23 -10.07
N MET A 146 3.31 -10.02 -9.47
CA MET A 146 4.24 -8.94 -9.76
C MET A 146 5.69 -9.32 -9.43
N LEU A 147 5.92 -9.92 -8.27
CA LEU A 147 7.25 -10.38 -7.84
C LEU A 147 7.78 -11.48 -8.76
N ARG A 148 6.96 -12.44 -9.16
CA ARG A 148 7.34 -13.50 -10.12
C ARG A 148 7.70 -12.91 -11.48
N THR A 149 6.91 -11.96 -11.97
CA THR A 149 7.15 -11.26 -13.24
C THR A 149 8.48 -10.51 -13.21
N ARG A 150 8.74 -9.72 -12.16
CA ARG A 150 10.00 -8.98 -11.98
C ARG A 150 11.22 -9.91 -11.93
N ARG A 151 11.12 -11.05 -11.23
CA ARG A 151 12.21 -12.05 -11.17
C ARG A 151 12.49 -12.69 -12.54
N ARG A 152 11.47 -12.94 -13.35
CA ARG A 152 11.61 -13.57 -14.68
C ARG A 152 12.14 -12.61 -15.73
N SER A 153 11.69 -11.36 -15.72
CA SER A 153 12.07 -10.38 -16.74
C SER A 153 13.46 -9.80 -16.52
N GLY A 154 13.99 -9.86 -15.29
CA GLY A 154 15.22 -9.15 -14.90
C GLY A 154 15.11 -7.63 -15.06
N SER A 155 13.92 -7.12 -15.37
CA SER A 155 13.63 -5.73 -15.69
C SER A 155 12.96 -5.05 -14.50
N SER A 156 13.40 -3.83 -14.20
CA SER A 156 12.78 -2.95 -13.20
C SER A 156 11.50 -2.29 -13.71
N GLN A 157 10.80 -2.91 -14.67
CA GLN A 157 9.57 -2.35 -15.23
C GLN A 157 8.51 -2.23 -14.15
N PHE A 158 7.92 -1.05 -14.07
CA PHE A 158 6.77 -0.77 -13.21
C PHE A 158 5.54 -1.55 -13.69
N LEU A 159 4.84 -2.21 -12.76
CA LEU A 159 3.64 -2.98 -13.04
C LEU A 159 2.39 -2.29 -12.49
N LEU A 160 1.37 -2.10 -13.32
CA LEU A 160 0.03 -1.68 -12.88
C LEU A 160 -0.93 -2.84 -13.07
N ALA A 161 -1.55 -3.31 -11.99
CA ALA A 161 -2.57 -4.36 -12.03
C ALA A 161 -3.88 -3.85 -11.43
N ASN A 162 -4.99 -4.43 -11.85
CA ASN A 162 -6.28 -4.28 -11.16
C ASN A 162 -6.54 -5.52 -10.28
N ILE A 163 -7.32 -5.33 -9.23
CA ILE A 163 -7.74 -6.42 -8.35
C ILE A 163 -8.76 -7.37 -8.98
#